data_AF-A0A448PHZ1-F1
#
_entry.id   AF-A0A448PHZ1-F1
#
_cell.length_a   1.000
_cell.length_b   1.000
_cell.length_c   1.000
_cell.angle_alpha   90.00
_cell.angle_beta   90.00
_cell.angle_gamma   90.00
#
_symmetry.space_group_name_H-M   'P 1'
#
loop_
_entity.id
_entity.type
_entity.pdbx_description
1 polymer ?
#
loop_
_entity_poly.entity_id
_entity_poly.type
_entity_poly.pdbx_seq_one_letter_code
_entity_poly.pdbx_strand_id
1 'polypeptide(L)'
;MVGDSTVTQDYLKVVWAACEWDGAGASITGLAKRMEVAPSTASENVARLVEEGLLVHEPYKAVTLSEEGRRRAMGMIRRHRILETYLVTQLGFGWDEVHAEAEELEHAVSERLLERLDAVLGHPTRDPHGDPIPTADGWLIIPDLVRLETRPVGSDGVVGRIQDDTETLRRLRRAGIGLDSRVRIRDRGTVAPAVEGGKRRRATVIALLDPEASRVAVPGESPEAIIPDGSLWLLA
;
A
#
# COMPACT_ATOMS: atom_id res chain seq x y z
N MET A 1 20.02 6.75 22.24
CA MET A 1 19.78 5.65 21.30
C MET A 1 20.30 6.08 19.96
N VAL A 2 21.18 5.30 19.35
CA VAL A 2 21.59 5.54 17.96
C VAL A 2 20.34 5.28 17.11
N GLY A 3 19.91 6.26 16.32
CA GLY A 3 18.80 6.08 15.39
C GLY A 3 19.15 4.99 14.38
N ASP A 4 18.17 4.19 13.97
CA ASP A 4 18.38 3.20 12.91
C ASP A 4 18.90 3.90 11.64
N SER A 5 19.79 3.21 10.90
CA SER A 5 20.15 3.66 9.56
C SER A 5 18.94 3.64 8.64
N THR A 6 18.93 4.48 7.61
CA THR A 6 17.87 4.48 6.57
C THR A 6 17.72 3.08 5.96
N VAL A 7 18.84 2.41 5.65
CA VAL A 7 18.87 1.03 5.15
C VAL A 7 18.15 0.07 6.12
N THR A 8 18.41 0.15 7.42
CA THR A 8 17.68 -0.68 8.40
C THR A 8 16.18 -0.40 8.36
N GLN A 9 15.79 0.88 8.33
CA GLN A 9 14.38 1.29 8.27
C GLN A 9 13.69 0.76 7.01
N ASP A 10 14.35 0.84 5.86
CA ASP A 10 13.84 0.35 4.57
C ASP A 10 13.62 -1.16 4.57
N TYR A 11 14.61 -1.93 5.06
CA TYR A 11 14.46 -3.39 5.12
C TYR A 11 13.29 -3.78 6.01
N LEU A 12 13.12 -3.13 7.17
CA LEU A 12 12.00 -3.42 8.06
C LEU A 12 10.66 -3.06 7.40
N LYS A 13 10.58 -1.92 6.72
CA LYS A 13 9.40 -1.50 5.96
C LYS A 13 9.05 -2.48 4.84
N VAL A 14 10.04 -2.89 4.03
CA VAL A 14 9.84 -3.80 2.90
C VAL A 14 9.47 -5.21 3.38
N VAL A 15 10.12 -5.74 4.42
CA VAL A 15 9.74 -7.04 5.00
C VAL A 15 8.33 -6.98 5.57
N TRP A 16 7.96 -5.88 6.21
CA TRP A 16 6.59 -5.69 6.69
C TRP A 16 5.56 -5.66 5.55
N ALA A 17 5.81 -4.88 4.49
CA ALA A 17 4.93 -4.77 3.34
C ALA A 17 4.71 -6.13 2.65
N ALA A 18 5.73 -7.00 2.66
CA ALA A 18 5.64 -8.37 2.16
C ALA A 18 4.78 -9.29 3.04
N CYS A 19 4.41 -8.89 4.25
CA CYS A 19 3.55 -9.64 5.18
C CYS A 19 2.13 -9.06 5.30
N GLU A 20 1.92 -7.79 4.96
CA GLU A 20 0.73 -7.02 5.35
C GLU A 20 -0.59 -7.65 4.88
N TRP A 21 -0.64 -8.15 3.64
CA TRP A 21 -1.86 -8.63 2.99
C TRP A 21 -1.72 -10.08 2.49
N ASP A 22 -1.74 -11.02 3.44
CA ASP A 22 -1.64 -12.49 3.25
C ASP A 22 -0.24 -13.02 2.86
N GLY A 23 0.79 -12.18 2.91
CA GLY A 23 2.12 -12.56 2.52
C GLY A 23 2.88 -13.33 3.60
N ALA A 24 3.71 -14.29 3.19
CA ALA A 24 4.49 -15.14 4.10
C ALA A 24 5.84 -14.52 4.52
N GLY A 25 6.11 -13.27 4.15
CA GLY A 25 7.41 -12.61 4.29
C GLY A 25 8.13 -12.40 2.95
N ALA A 26 9.33 -11.83 3.02
CA ALA A 26 10.10 -11.44 1.86
C ALA A 26 11.18 -12.49 1.50
N SER A 27 11.36 -12.78 0.21
CA SER A 27 12.53 -13.56 -0.24
C SER A 27 13.75 -12.64 -0.39
N ILE A 28 14.97 -13.19 -0.27
CA ILE A 28 16.21 -12.43 -0.52
C ILE A 28 16.20 -11.79 -1.92
N THR A 29 15.77 -12.53 -2.94
CA THR A 29 15.66 -12.00 -4.31
C THR A 29 14.62 -10.87 -4.40
N GLY A 30 13.50 -10.99 -3.69
CA GLY A 30 12.48 -9.95 -3.61
C GLY A 30 12.99 -8.69 -2.91
N LEU A 31 13.70 -8.86 -1.79
CA LEU A 31 14.35 -7.77 -1.07
C LEU A 31 15.40 -7.07 -1.93
N ALA A 32 16.29 -7.84 -2.57
CA ALA A 32 17.30 -7.29 -3.47
C ALA A 32 16.69 -6.43 -4.59
N LYS A 33 15.59 -6.92 -5.18
CA LYS A 33 14.87 -6.17 -6.22
C LYS A 33 14.25 -4.89 -5.68
N ARG A 34 13.57 -4.93 -4.52
CA ARG A 34 12.87 -3.75 -3.95
C ARG A 34 13.83 -2.71 -3.38
N MET A 35 14.97 -3.17 -2.86
CA MET A 35 16.06 -2.34 -2.35
C MET A 35 17.04 -1.89 -3.44
N GLU A 36 16.86 -2.34 -4.68
CA GLU A 36 17.74 -2.04 -5.83
C GLU A 36 19.23 -2.35 -5.59
N VAL A 37 19.51 -3.46 -4.89
CA VAL A 37 20.87 -3.93 -4.60
C VAL A 37 21.13 -5.33 -5.17
N ALA A 38 22.40 -5.72 -5.23
CA ALA A 38 22.76 -7.09 -5.57
C ALA A 38 22.20 -8.10 -4.54
N PRO A 39 21.83 -9.33 -4.96
CA PRO A 39 21.35 -10.36 -4.04
C PRO A 39 22.32 -10.68 -2.89
N SER A 40 23.63 -10.59 -3.12
CA SER A 40 24.66 -10.75 -2.08
C SER A 40 24.55 -9.66 -1.01
N THR A 41 24.43 -8.39 -1.42
CA THR A 41 24.25 -7.25 -0.52
C THR A 41 22.95 -7.35 0.28
N ALA A 42 21.88 -7.86 -0.34
CA ALA A 42 20.64 -8.13 0.38
C ALA A 42 20.80 -9.24 1.42
N SER A 43 21.47 -10.33 1.06
CA SER A 43 21.77 -11.43 1.99
C SER A 43 22.62 -10.98 3.17
N GLU A 44 23.63 -10.14 2.93
CA GLU A 44 24.50 -9.58 3.99
C GLU A 44 23.72 -8.68 4.95
N ASN A 45 22.87 -7.78 4.42
CA ASN A 45 22.02 -6.93 5.25
C ASN A 45 21.02 -7.74 6.07
N VAL A 46 20.39 -8.76 5.48
CA VAL A 46 19.49 -9.65 6.21
C VAL A 46 20.23 -10.37 7.33
N ALA A 47 21.42 -10.93 7.06
CA ALA A 47 22.21 -11.61 8.09
C ALA A 47 22.54 -10.66 9.26
N ARG A 48 23.01 -9.44 8.96
CA ARG A 48 23.27 -8.40 9.97
C ARG A 48 22.01 -8.06 10.78
N LEU A 49 20.86 -7.87 10.14
CA LEU A 49 19.62 -7.52 10.83
C LEU A 49 19.03 -8.69 11.65
N VAL A 50 19.35 -9.94 11.29
CA VAL A 50 19.05 -11.12 12.12
C VAL A 50 19.96 -11.13 13.36
N GLU A 51 21.25 -10.86 13.21
CA GLU A 51 22.20 -10.74 14.33
C GLU A 51 21.81 -9.60 15.29
N GLU A 52 21.29 -8.50 14.77
CA GLU A 52 20.73 -7.38 15.55
C GLU A 52 19.36 -7.69 16.20
N GLY A 53 18.79 -8.87 15.92
CA GLY A 53 17.51 -9.30 16.50
C GLY A 53 16.28 -8.60 15.91
N LEU A 54 16.40 -7.98 14.73
CA LEU A 54 15.32 -7.25 14.06
C LEU A 54 14.58 -8.10 13.03
N LEU A 55 15.27 -9.05 12.40
CA LEU A 55 14.69 -9.97 11.44
C LEU A 55 14.81 -11.42 11.92
N VAL A 56 13.97 -12.28 11.37
CA VAL A 56 14.03 -13.74 11.50
C VAL A 56 14.17 -14.31 10.10
N HIS A 57 15.18 -15.16 9.90
CA HIS A 57 15.41 -15.83 8.62
C HIS A 57 16.03 -17.21 8.88
N GLU A 58 15.31 -18.24 8.46
CA GLU A 58 15.80 -19.63 8.47
C GLU A 58 16.18 -20.06 7.05
N PRO A 59 17.10 -21.03 6.88
CA PRO A 59 17.45 -21.55 5.57
C PRO A 59 16.22 -21.94 4.74
N TYR A 60 16.16 -21.45 3.50
CA TYR A 60 15.09 -21.70 2.52
C TYR A 60 13.70 -21.16 2.91
N LYS A 61 13.58 -20.36 3.97
CA LYS A 61 12.33 -19.70 4.37
C LYS A 61 12.34 -18.23 3.99
N ALA A 62 11.15 -17.62 4.02
CA ALA A 62 11.02 -16.18 3.88
C ALA A 62 11.62 -15.46 5.09
N VAL A 63 12.11 -14.25 4.85
CA VAL A 63 12.53 -13.28 5.88
C VAL A 63 11.29 -12.65 6.47
N THR A 64 11.20 -12.64 7.80
CA THR A 64 10.10 -12.02 8.57
C THR A 64 10.66 -11.10 9.65
N LEU A 65 9.80 -10.30 10.26
CA LEU A 65 10.17 -9.41 11.37
C LEU A 65 10.19 -10.19 12.68
N SER A 66 11.16 -9.87 13.55
CA SER A 66 11.02 -10.17 14.97
C SER A 66 9.96 -9.26 15.62
N GLU A 67 9.63 -9.48 16.89
CA GLU A 67 8.75 -8.58 17.64
C GLU A 67 9.30 -7.14 17.69
N GLU A 68 10.59 -7.00 17.96
CA GLU A 68 11.27 -5.71 17.99
C GLU A 68 11.37 -5.08 16.60
N GLY A 69 11.67 -5.87 15.56
CA GLY A 69 11.67 -5.41 14.18
C GLY A 69 10.29 -4.93 13.74
N ARG A 70 9.22 -5.62 14.16
CA ARG A 70 7.84 -5.22 13.91
C ARG A 70 7.54 -3.88 14.56
N ARG A 71 7.89 -3.70 15.83
CA ARG A 71 7.69 -2.44 16.56
C ARG A 71 8.36 -1.25 15.85
N ARG A 72 9.58 -1.44 15.32
CA ARG A 72 10.30 -0.42 14.56
C ARG A 72 9.69 -0.16 13.18
N ALA A 73 9.28 -1.22 12.48
CA ALA A 73 8.58 -1.10 11.20
C ALA A 73 7.29 -0.28 11.33
N MET A 74 6.52 -0.45 12.42
CA MET A 74 5.28 0.31 12.65
C MET A 74 5.49 1.82 12.68
N GLY A 75 6.60 2.29 13.26
CA GLY A 75 6.95 3.70 13.23
C GLY A 75 7.21 4.21 11.82
N MET A 76 7.91 3.44 10.98
CA MET A 76 8.16 3.81 9.58
C MET A 76 6.88 3.82 8.75
N ILE A 77 6.05 2.78 8.87
CA ILE A 77 4.75 2.71 8.17
C ILE A 77 3.85 3.88 8.58
N ARG A 78 3.81 4.22 9.86
CA ARG A 78 3.06 5.38 10.33
C ARG A 78 3.58 6.68 9.72
N ARG A 79 4.90 6.89 9.66
CA ARG A 79 5.51 8.07 9.03
C ARG A 79 5.11 8.18 7.57
N HIS A 80 5.31 7.10 6.81
CA HIS A 80 4.99 7.03 5.40
C HIS A 80 3.53 7.41 5.14
N ARG A 81 2.60 6.71 5.80
CA ARG A 81 1.15 6.88 5.54
C ARG A 81 0.61 8.24 5.97
N ILE A 82 1.12 8.81 7.07
CA ILE A 82 0.75 10.18 7.47
C ILE A 82 1.28 11.20 6.47
N LEU A 83 2.50 11.02 5.95
CA LEU A 83 3.04 11.88 4.92
C LEU A 83 2.23 11.80 3.64
N GLU A 84 1.93 10.61 3.14
CA GLU A 84 1.08 10.46 1.95
C GLU A 84 -0.27 11.15 2.13
N THR A 85 -0.91 10.93 3.29
CA THR A 85 -2.19 11.55 3.61
C THR A 85 -2.07 13.08 3.62
N TYR A 86 -1.01 13.63 4.21
CA TYR A 86 -0.79 15.07 4.23
C TYR A 86 -0.52 15.66 2.84
N LEU A 87 0.37 15.03 2.07
CA LEU A 87 0.73 15.46 0.73
C LEU A 87 -0.48 15.47 -0.21
N VAL A 88 -1.31 14.43 -0.17
CA VAL A 88 -2.54 14.38 -0.99
C VAL A 88 -3.58 15.39 -0.51
N THR A 89 -3.90 15.39 0.80
CA THR A 89 -5.06 16.15 1.29
C THR A 89 -4.80 17.65 1.49
N GLN A 90 -3.56 18.04 1.83
CA GLN A 90 -3.22 19.44 2.15
C GLN A 90 -2.42 20.12 1.04
N LEU A 91 -1.62 19.37 0.28
CA LEU A 91 -0.75 19.93 -0.76
C LEU A 91 -1.21 19.62 -2.20
N GLY A 92 -2.23 18.77 -2.36
CA GLY A 92 -2.85 18.50 -3.66
C GLY A 92 -2.04 17.56 -4.57
N PHE A 93 -1.14 16.75 -4.00
CA PHE A 93 -0.48 15.67 -4.74
C PHE A 93 -1.51 14.66 -5.26
N GLY A 94 -1.24 14.09 -6.43
CA GLY A 94 -1.95 12.92 -6.91
C GLY A 94 -1.66 11.70 -6.04
N TRP A 95 -2.69 10.91 -5.74
CA TRP A 95 -2.52 9.62 -5.07
C TRP A 95 -1.64 8.63 -5.84
N ASP A 96 -1.39 8.86 -7.14
CA ASP A 96 -0.57 8.01 -8.01
C ASP A 96 0.90 8.45 -8.10
N GLU A 97 1.27 9.58 -7.48
CA GLU A 97 2.63 10.12 -7.42
C GLU A 97 3.17 10.29 -5.99
N VAL A 98 2.27 10.28 -4.99
CA VAL A 98 2.62 10.61 -3.60
C VAL A 98 3.65 9.67 -2.97
N HIS A 99 3.64 8.39 -3.33
CA HIS A 99 4.51 7.37 -2.74
C HIS A 99 5.99 7.77 -2.85
N ALA A 100 6.42 8.23 -4.02
CA ALA A 100 7.82 8.60 -4.25
C ALA A 100 8.27 9.76 -3.36
N GLU A 101 7.40 10.75 -3.14
CA GLU A 101 7.71 11.89 -2.27
C GLU A 101 7.71 11.47 -0.79
N ALA A 102 6.77 10.62 -0.38
CA ALA A 102 6.71 10.11 0.99
C ALA A 102 7.91 9.24 1.36
N GLU A 103 8.39 8.38 0.43
CA GLU A 103 9.61 7.56 0.59
C GLU A 103 10.85 8.42 0.90
N GLU A 104 11.02 9.57 0.23
CA GLU A 104 12.18 10.45 0.48
C GLU A 104 12.07 11.18 1.83
N LEU A 105 10.85 11.56 2.22
CA LEU A 105 10.63 12.38 3.41
C LEU A 105 10.58 11.58 4.72
N GLU A 106 10.13 10.32 4.69
CA GLU A 106 9.83 9.55 5.91
C GLU A 106 11.02 9.37 6.87
N HIS A 107 12.24 9.35 6.35
CA HIS A 107 13.48 9.21 7.13
C HIS A 107 13.91 10.52 7.80
N ALA A 108 13.49 11.66 7.26
CA ALA A 108 13.87 12.99 7.74
C ALA A 108 12.84 13.59 8.71
N VAL A 109 11.62 13.05 8.74
CA VAL A 109 10.54 13.57 9.57
C VAL A 109 10.71 13.17 11.03
N SER A 110 10.90 14.17 11.90
CA SER A 110 10.93 13.98 13.35
C SER A 110 9.55 13.60 13.91
N GLU A 111 9.51 12.88 15.02
CA GLU A 111 8.26 12.56 15.75
C GLU A 111 7.40 13.80 16.02
N ARG A 112 8.03 14.90 16.46
CA ARG A 112 7.32 16.17 16.74
C ARG A 112 6.62 16.74 15.51
N LEU A 113 7.21 16.60 14.32
CA LEU A 113 6.57 17.02 13.07
C LEU A 113 5.45 16.05 12.72
N LEU A 114 5.71 14.74 12.80
CA LEU A 114 4.72 13.71 12.52
C LEU A 114 3.44 13.87 13.35
N GLU A 115 3.56 14.10 14.67
CA GLU A 115 2.43 14.34 15.56
C GLU A 115 1.59 15.55 15.15
N ARG A 116 2.23 16.61 14.64
CA ARG A 116 1.53 17.81 14.15
C ARG A 116 0.83 17.54 12.82
N LEU A 117 1.46 16.80 11.92
CA LEU A 117 0.84 16.39 10.65
C LEU A 117 -0.40 15.54 10.94
N ASP A 118 -0.29 14.55 11.81
CA ASP A 118 -1.40 13.69 12.24
C ASP A 118 -2.56 14.50 12.86
N ALA A 119 -2.26 15.47 13.73
CA ALA A 119 -3.26 16.34 14.31
C ALA A 119 -3.94 17.26 13.29
N VAL A 120 -3.19 17.84 12.34
CA VAL A 120 -3.75 18.67 11.24
C VAL A 120 -4.69 17.85 10.36
N LEU A 121 -4.38 16.58 10.15
CA LEU A 121 -5.21 15.64 9.40
C LEU A 121 -6.44 15.14 10.19
N GLY A 122 -6.57 15.48 11.47
CA GLY A 122 -7.66 15.03 12.33
C GLY A 122 -7.55 13.57 12.77
N HIS A 123 -6.32 13.05 12.92
CA HIS A 123 -6.02 11.67 13.31
C HIS A 123 -6.62 10.61 12.35
N PRO A 124 -6.23 10.62 11.06
CA PRO A 124 -6.72 9.66 10.09
C PRO A 124 -6.34 8.23 10.47
N THR A 125 -7.24 7.28 10.18
CA THR A 125 -7.03 5.86 10.47
C THR A 125 -6.57 5.06 9.24
N ARG A 126 -6.57 5.68 8.06
CA ARG A 126 -6.13 5.09 6.78
C ARG A 126 -5.51 6.15 5.88
N ASP A 127 -4.65 5.73 4.98
CA ASP A 127 -3.99 6.59 3.99
C ASP A 127 -4.89 6.82 2.74
N PRO A 128 -4.42 7.57 1.71
CA PRO A 128 -5.18 7.84 0.49
C PRO A 128 -5.58 6.60 -0.31
N HIS A 129 -4.90 5.46 -0.11
CA HIS A 129 -5.17 4.20 -0.79
C HIS A 129 -5.99 3.23 0.08
N GLY A 130 -6.23 3.59 1.34
CA GLY A 130 -7.08 2.85 2.28
C GLY A 130 -6.31 1.88 3.14
N ASP A 131 -4.98 1.92 3.09
CA ASP A 131 -4.15 1.13 3.97
C ASP A 131 -4.16 1.71 5.41
N PRO A 132 -4.25 0.86 6.45
CA PRO A 132 -4.48 1.31 7.83
C PRO A 132 -3.28 2.05 8.40
N ILE A 133 -3.46 3.22 9.00
CA ILE A 133 -2.36 3.93 9.64
C ILE A 133 -2.11 3.32 11.02
N PRO A 134 -0.89 2.82 11.33
CA PRO A 134 -0.59 2.35 12.68
C PRO A 134 -0.79 3.47 13.70
N THR A 135 -1.29 3.12 14.89
CA THR A 135 -1.37 4.05 16.02
C THR A 135 0.04 4.43 16.52
N ALA A 136 0.14 5.47 17.35
CA ALA A 136 1.43 5.90 17.90
C ALA A 136 2.12 4.82 18.76
N ASP A 137 1.35 3.93 19.38
CA ASP A 137 1.83 2.76 20.11
C ASP A 137 2.02 1.51 19.23
N GLY A 138 1.83 1.62 17.92
CA GLY A 138 2.19 0.60 16.93
C GLY A 138 1.12 -0.45 16.66
N TRP A 139 -0.14 -0.22 17.03
CA TRP A 139 -1.24 -1.11 16.68
C TRP A 139 -1.76 -0.82 15.28
N LEU A 140 -2.04 -1.90 14.55
CA LEU A 140 -2.66 -1.84 13.23
C LEU A 140 -4.09 -2.35 13.34
N ILE A 141 -5.07 -1.50 13.07
CA ILE A 141 -6.48 -1.87 13.04
C ILE A 141 -6.84 -2.13 11.59
N ILE A 142 -6.85 -3.40 11.20
CA ILE A 142 -7.17 -3.81 9.83
C ILE A 142 -8.69 -3.87 9.68
N PRO A 143 -9.29 -3.14 8.73
CA PRO A 143 -10.73 -3.25 8.45
C PRO A 143 -11.05 -4.63 7.86
N ASP A 144 -12.28 -5.09 8.06
CA ASP A 144 -12.75 -6.32 7.41
C ASP A 144 -12.90 -6.08 5.91
N LEU A 145 -12.01 -6.71 5.13
CA LEU A 145 -11.84 -6.49 3.70
C LEU A 145 -11.92 -7.79 2.93
N VAL A 146 -12.59 -7.71 1.78
CA VAL A 146 -12.70 -8.82 0.84
C VAL A 146 -12.14 -8.42 -0.51
N ARG A 147 -11.39 -9.32 -1.13
CA ARG A 147 -10.86 -9.12 -2.49
C ARG A 147 -12.01 -8.97 -3.50
N LEU A 148 -11.87 -8.02 -4.42
CA LEU A 148 -12.88 -7.76 -5.44
C LEU A 148 -13.21 -9.01 -6.29
N GLU A 149 -12.20 -9.85 -6.55
CA GLU A 149 -12.34 -11.07 -7.34
C GLU A 149 -13.15 -12.19 -6.67
N THR A 150 -13.39 -12.13 -5.36
CA THR A 150 -14.13 -13.19 -4.64
C THR A 150 -15.64 -12.95 -4.62
N ARG A 151 -16.09 -11.73 -4.92
CA ARG A 151 -17.51 -11.35 -4.91
C ARG A 151 -18.23 -11.74 -6.21
N PRO A 152 -19.50 -12.14 -6.23
CA PRO A 152 -20.18 -12.51 -7.47
C PRO A 152 -20.37 -11.33 -8.44
N VAL A 153 -20.39 -11.60 -9.75
CA VAL A 153 -20.85 -10.61 -10.74
C VAL A 153 -22.29 -10.21 -10.43
N GLY A 154 -22.59 -8.92 -10.55
CA GLY A 154 -23.88 -8.32 -10.18
C GLY A 154 -23.97 -7.86 -8.72
N SER A 155 -22.99 -8.20 -7.88
CA SER A 155 -22.94 -7.69 -6.49
C SER A 155 -22.43 -6.25 -6.42
N ASP A 156 -22.87 -5.57 -5.37
CA ASP A 156 -22.45 -4.22 -5.02
C ASP A 156 -21.44 -4.27 -3.86
N GLY A 157 -20.60 -3.25 -3.74
CA GLY A 157 -19.67 -3.11 -2.62
C GLY A 157 -19.15 -1.68 -2.46
N VAL A 158 -18.49 -1.45 -1.34
CA VAL A 158 -17.83 -0.16 -1.02
C VAL A 158 -16.33 -0.36 -1.12
N VAL A 159 -15.64 0.47 -1.90
CA VAL A 159 -14.18 0.40 -2.02
C VAL A 159 -13.53 0.73 -0.69
N GLY A 160 -12.86 -0.26 -0.09
CA GLY A 160 -12.19 -0.12 1.21
C GLY A 160 -10.68 0.12 1.10
N ARG A 161 -10.04 -0.48 0.09
CA ARG A 161 -8.60 -0.39 -0.15
C ARG A 161 -8.27 -0.59 -1.63
N ILE A 162 -7.28 0.14 -2.11
CA ILE A 162 -6.73 0.03 -3.46
C ILE A 162 -5.23 -0.22 -3.32
N GLN A 163 -4.69 -1.14 -4.12
CA GLN A 163 -3.24 -1.31 -4.20
C GLN A 163 -2.61 -0.05 -4.81
N ASP A 164 -1.54 0.45 -4.19
CA ASP A 164 -0.74 1.56 -4.74
C ASP A 164 0.06 1.11 -5.98
N ASP A 165 -0.66 1.08 -7.11
CA ASP A 165 -0.16 0.82 -8.45
C ASP A 165 -0.61 1.96 -9.35
N THR A 166 0.35 2.74 -9.86
CA THR A 166 0.11 3.97 -10.62
C THR A 166 -0.89 3.77 -11.77
N GLU A 167 -0.83 2.65 -12.50
CA GLU A 167 -1.74 2.39 -13.61
C GLU A 167 -3.17 2.13 -13.13
N THR A 168 -3.33 1.30 -12.10
CA THR A 168 -4.63 1.01 -11.45
C THR A 168 -5.25 2.28 -10.87
N LEU A 169 -4.47 3.09 -10.16
CA LEU A 169 -4.92 4.36 -9.59
C LEU A 169 -5.38 5.35 -10.66
N ARG A 170 -4.64 5.46 -11.78
CA ARG A 170 -5.05 6.29 -12.93
C ARG A 170 -6.33 5.79 -13.59
N ARG A 171 -6.52 4.47 -13.71
CA ARG A 171 -7.76 3.87 -14.25
C ARG A 171 -8.97 4.19 -13.37
N LEU A 172 -8.80 4.05 -12.05
CA LEU A 172 -9.83 4.35 -11.06
C LEU A 172 -10.20 5.83 -11.05
N ARG A 173 -9.20 6.72 -11.07
CA ARG A 173 -9.40 8.18 -11.13
C ARG A 173 -10.22 8.61 -12.34
N ARG A 174 -9.91 8.06 -13.53
CA ARG A 174 -10.67 8.30 -14.77
C ARG A 174 -12.14 7.89 -14.65
N ALA A 175 -12.39 6.73 -14.06
CA ALA A 175 -13.76 6.26 -13.78
C ALA A 175 -14.45 6.99 -12.62
N GLY A 176 -13.79 7.95 -11.95
CA GLY A 176 -14.31 8.62 -10.76
C GLY A 176 -14.45 7.70 -9.55
N ILE A 177 -13.74 6.57 -9.52
CA ILE A 177 -13.79 5.60 -8.43
C ILE A 177 -12.61 5.90 -7.49
N GLY A 178 -12.90 6.10 -6.21
CA GLY A 178 -11.92 6.23 -5.14
C GLY A 178 -12.34 5.42 -3.90
N LEU A 179 -11.68 5.68 -2.78
CA LEU A 179 -12.13 5.14 -1.49
C LEU A 179 -13.58 5.54 -1.20
N ASP A 180 -14.28 4.66 -0.49
CA ASP A 180 -15.70 4.75 -0.11
C ASP A 180 -16.68 4.81 -1.28
N SER A 181 -16.20 4.72 -2.52
CA SER A 181 -17.07 4.69 -3.70
C SER A 181 -17.90 3.41 -3.68
N ARG A 182 -19.20 3.55 -3.95
CA ARG A 182 -20.10 2.41 -4.16
C ARG A 182 -19.97 1.94 -5.59
N VAL A 183 -19.61 0.68 -5.76
CA VAL A 183 -19.37 0.07 -7.07
C VAL A 183 -20.19 -1.19 -7.25
N ARG A 184 -20.51 -1.51 -8.51
CA ARG A 184 -21.11 -2.78 -8.92
C ARG A 184 -20.14 -3.57 -9.76
N ILE A 185 -20.01 -4.86 -9.46
CA ILE A 185 -19.23 -5.79 -10.27
C ILE A 185 -20.03 -6.14 -11.52
N ARG A 186 -19.49 -5.79 -12.70
CA ARG A 186 -20.16 -5.94 -13.99
C ARG A 186 -19.75 -7.20 -14.72
N ASP A 187 -18.46 -7.49 -14.75
CA ASP A 187 -17.93 -8.61 -15.53
C ASP A 187 -16.55 -9.07 -15.04
N ARG A 188 -16.11 -10.22 -15.54
CA ARG A 188 -14.76 -10.77 -15.36
C ARG A 188 -14.06 -10.81 -16.73
N GLY A 189 -12.81 -10.38 -16.77
CA GLY A 189 -12.05 -10.30 -18.01
C GLY A 189 -10.56 -10.40 -17.80
N THR A 190 -9.81 -9.77 -18.71
CA THR A 190 -8.36 -9.67 -18.60
C THR A 190 -7.88 -8.30 -19.04
N VAL A 191 -6.81 -7.82 -18.40
CA VAL A 191 -6.12 -6.58 -18.75
C VAL A 191 -4.77 -6.90 -19.39
N ALA A 192 -4.37 -6.05 -20.34
CA ALA A 192 -3.03 -6.11 -20.92
C ALA A 192 -1.96 -5.89 -19.84
N PRO A 193 -0.76 -6.48 -19.98
CA PRO A 193 0.34 -6.18 -19.07
C PRO A 193 0.76 -4.72 -19.20
N ALA A 194 1.24 -4.13 -18.09
CA ALA A 194 1.86 -2.80 -18.08
C ALA A 194 3.16 -2.74 -18.90
N VAL A 195 3.81 -3.89 -19.13
CA VAL A 195 5.10 -4.01 -19.83
C VAL A 195 4.94 -4.86 -21.09
N GLU A 196 5.57 -4.43 -22.18
CA GLU A 196 5.58 -5.11 -23.47
C GLU A 196 6.16 -6.54 -23.33
N GLY A 197 5.44 -7.54 -23.85
CA GLY A 197 5.80 -8.96 -23.71
C GLY A 197 5.29 -9.65 -22.43
N GLY A 198 4.62 -8.94 -21.53
CA GLY A 198 3.99 -9.53 -20.34
C GLY A 198 2.78 -10.43 -20.66
N LYS A 199 2.36 -11.25 -19.69
CA LYS A 199 1.12 -12.04 -19.81
C LYS A 199 -0.09 -11.18 -19.42
N ARG A 200 -1.22 -11.36 -20.10
CA ARG A 200 -2.51 -10.79 -19.68
C ARG A 200 -2.84 -11.27 -18.27
N ARG A 201 -3.30 -10.35 -17.42
CA ARG A 201 -3.73 -10.66 -16.05
C ARG A 201 -5.25 -10.76 -16.00
N ARG A 202 -5.79 -11.62 -15.14
CA ARG A 202 -7.23 -11.60 -14.83
C ARG A 202 -7.60 -10.24 -14.26
N ALA A 203 -8.80 -9.80 -14.58
CA ALA A 203 -9.30 -8.50 -14.17
C ALA A 203 -10.81 -8.54 -13.94
N THR A 204 -11.27 -7.53 -13.23
CA THR A 204 -12.67 -7.31 -12.89
C THR A 204 -13.14 -5.97 -13.45
N VAL A 205 -14.30 -5.97 -14.09
CA VAL A 205 -14.95 -4.72 -14.51
C VAL A 205 -15.89 -4.28 -13.40
N ILE A 206 -15.70 -3.06 -12.91
CA ILE A 206 -16.57 -2.43 -11.92
C ILE A 206 -17.13 -1.13 -12.47
N ALA A 207 -18.36 -0.80 -12.09
CA ALA A 207 -19.01 0.46 -12.42
C ALA A 207 -19.33 1.25 -11.15
N LEU A 208 -19.09 2.55 -11.16
CA LEU A 208 -19.54 3.47 -10.11
C LEU A 208 -21.08 3.52 -10.10
N LEU A 209 -21.68 3.32 -8.92
CA LEU A 209 -23.15 3.32 -8.77
C LEU A 209 -23.73 4.71 -8.62
N ASP A 210 -23.03 5.60 -7.91
CA ASP A 210 -23.48 6.95 -7.57
C ASP A 210 -22.50 8.00 -8.14
N PRO A 211 -22.46 8.22 -9.48
CA PRO A 211 -21.48 9.09 -10.12
C PRO A 211 -21.57 10.55 -9.66
N GLU A 212 -22.74 11.03 -9.27
CA GLU A 212 -22.93 12.38 -8.72
C GLU A 212 -22.34 12.56 -7.30
N ALA A 213 -22.14 11.46 -6.57
CA ALA A 213 -21.54 11.48 -5.22
C ALA A 213 -20.01 11.40 -5.25
N SER A 214 -19.41 11.17 -6.42
CA SER A 214 -17.96 11.05 -6.53
C SER A 214 -17.27 12.42 -6.45
N ARG A 215 -16.35 12.55 -5.49
CA ARG A 215 -15.45 13.70 -5.37
C ARG A 215 -14.32 13.70 -6.41
N VAL A 216 -14.24 12.67 -7.25
CA VAL A 216 -13.10 12.39 -8.16
C VAL A 216 -13.53 12.33 -9.63
N ALA A 217 -14.82 12.45 -9.95
CA ALA A 217 -15.34 12.28 -11.30
C ALA A 217 -14.87 13.38 -12.28
N VAL A 218 -14.35 12.96 -13.44
CA VAL A 218 -14.11 13.82 -14.60
C VAL A 218 -15.32 13.75 -15.53
N PRO A 219 -15.94 14.88 -15.93
CA PRO A 219 -17.13 14.84 -16.79
C PRO A 219 -16.86 14.18 -18.15
N GLY A 220 -17.68 13.20 -18.54
CA GLY A 220 -17.69 12.61 -19.89
C GLY A 220 -16.93 11.30 -20.07
N GLU A 221 -16.31 10.75 -19.01
CA GLU A 221 -15.65 9.45 -19.06
C GLU A 221 -16.58 8.30 -18.62
N SER A 222 -16.33 7.08 -19.10
CA SER A 222 -17.13 5.90 -18.74
C SER A 222 -17.05 5.65 -17.23
N PRO A 223 -18.16 5.40 -16.52
CA PRO A 223 -18.15 5.14 -15.08
C PRO A 223 -17.58 3.75 -14.72
N GLU A 224 -16.92 3.08 -15.67
CA GLU A 224 -16.40 1.73 -15.54
C GLU A 224 -14.87 1.70 -15.50
N ALA A 225 -14.32 0.86 -14.63
CA ALA A 225 -12.89 0.58 -14.55
C ALA A 225 -12.62 -0.92 -14.65
N ILE A 226 -11.56 -1.27 -15.37
CA ILE A 226 -11.01 -2.62 -15.45
C ILE A 226 -9.87 -2.72 -14.44
N ILE A 227 -10.04 -3.53 -13.41
CA ILE A 227 -9.13 -3.63 -12.27
C ILE A 227 -8.44 -5.00 -12.28
N PRO A 228 -7.10 -5.08 -12.28
CA PRO A 228 -6.41 -6.35 -12.13
C PRO A 228 -6.84 -7.08 -10.85
N ASP A 229 -6.99 -8.41 -10.92
CA ASP A 229 -7.25 -9.21 -9.73
C ASP A 229 -6.13 -8.99 -8.69
N GLY A 230 -6.52 -8.87 -7.42
CA GLY A 230 -5.61 -8.62 -6.30
C GLY A 230 -5.17 -7.16 -6.13
N SER A 231 -5.81 -6.20 -6.82
CA SER A 231 -5.48 -4.77 -6.72
C SER A 231 -6.56 -3.90 -6.06
N LEU A 232 -7.71 -4.47 -5.68
CA LEU A 232 -8.77 -3.74 -4.98
C LEU A 232 -9.51 -4.64 -3.98
N TRP A 233 -9.85 -4.07 -2.83
CA TRP A 233 -10.65 -4.70 -1.78
C TRP A 233 -11.88 -3.87 -1.47
N LEU A 234 -12.97 -4.57 -1.17
CA LEU A 234 -14.23 -4.01 -0.74
C LEU A 234 -14.36 -4.18 0.78
N LEU A 235 -15.13 -3.31 1.44
CA LEU A 235 -15.59 -3.57 2.81
C LEU A 235 -16.46 -4.84 2.82
N ALA A 236 -16.26 -5.69 3.83
CA ALA A 236 -16.92 -6.99 3.94
C ALA A 236 -18.45 -6.93 4.09
#